data_AF-A0A957U4K9-F1
#
_entry.id   AF-A0A957U4K9-F1
#
_cell.length_a   1.000
_cell.length_b   1.000
_cell.length_c   1.000
_cell.angle_alpha   90.00
_cell.angle_beta   90.00
_cell.angle_gamma   90.00
#
_symmetry.space_group_name_H-M   'P 1'
#
loop_
_entity.id
_entity.type
_entity.pdbx_description
1 polymer ?
#
loop_
_entity_poly.entity_id
_entity_poly.type
_entity_poly.pdbx_seq_one_letter_code
_entity_poly.pdbx_strand_id
1 'polypeptide(L)'
;MRRLLTIARNDLRIFFSSWGNIIGLTVMPIAFTLVLGWAFSSDSGPDFVRVDVIDLDGSAPSAAFVEQIRAVNDTLLLCPEDDTVDGACGLDGDTLTVEVAQTRLQENRTAALIIIPAGYRDALATFAPVEVDFYSKADPTAPSPLLQSLDAVIQRVNTAMVASEVGMDIVSRLEVSAPSP
;
A
#
# COMPACT_ATOMS: atom_id res chain seq x y z
N MET A 1 56.15 25.21 4.75
CA MET A 1 55.19 24.19 4.25
C MET A 1 55.86 22.88 3.81
N ARG A 2 56.98 22.90 3.05
CA ARG A 2 57.67 21.66 2.60
C ARG A 2 58.03 20.69 3.74
N ARG A 3 58.49 21.21 4.88
CA ARG A 3 58.85 20.39 6.07
C ARG A 3 57.66 19.66 6.69
N LEU A 4 56.46 20.28 6.72
CA LEU A 4 55.24 19.64 7.21
C LEU A 4 54.80 18.49 6.29
N LEU A 5 54.90 18.69 4.98
CA LEU A 5 54.63 17.65 3.98
C LEU A 5 55.62 16.47 4.07
N THR A 6 56.90 16.73 4.39
CA THR A 6 57.88 15.65 4.56
C THR A 6 57.59 14.80 5.80
N ILE A 7 57.19 15.44 6.90
CA ILE A 7 56.81 14.75 8.14
C ILE A 7 55.54 13.92 7.91
N ALA A 8 54.49 14.53 7.35
CA ALA A 8 53.23 13.83 7.03
C ALA A 8 53.44 12.64 6.08
N ARG A 9 54.29 12.79 5.05
CA ARG A 9 54.58 11.71 4.10
C ARG A 9 55.31 10.53 4.76
N ASN A 10 56.22 10.81 5.70
CA ASN A 10 56.92 9.75 6.41
C ASN A 10 55.98 8.99 7.34
N ASP A 11 55.09 9.72 8.02
CA ASP A 11 54.11 9.14 8.94
C ASP A 11 53.07 8.28 8.21
N LEU A 12 52.51 8.76 7.08
CA LEU A 12 51.66 7.98 6.19
C LEU A 12 52.36 6.73 5.64
N ARG A 13 53.66 6.83 5.30
CA ARG A 13 54.43 5.66 4.83
C ARG A 13 54.59 4.62 5.92
N ILE A 14 54.82 5.02 7.16
CA ILE A 14 54.94 4.10 8.31
C ILE A 14 53.58 3.47 8.59
N PHE A 15 52.51 4.26 8.61
CA PHE A 15 51.13 3.80 8.82
C PHE A 15 50.68 2.76 7.78
N PHE A 16 50.97 3.01 6.49
CA PHE A 16 50.70 2.07 5.40
C PHE A 16 51.75 0.95 5.26
N SER A 17 52.87 0.98 5.98
CA SER A 17 53.85 -0.12 5.96
C SER A 17 53.49 -1.23 6.94
N SER A 18 52.64 -0.96 7.92
CA SER A 18 52.13 -1.97 8.86
C SER A 18 50.87 -2.63 8.30
N TRP A 19 51.00 -3.89 7.88
CA TRP A 19 49.90 -4.70 7.33
C TRP A 19 48.67 -4.76 8.24
N GLY A 20 48.87 -4.73 9.56
CA GLY A 20 47.79 -4.70 10.56
C GLY A 20 46.90 -3.44 10.51
N ASN A 21 47.46 -2.27 10.21
CA ASN A 21 46.68 -1.02 10.10
C ASN A 21 45.86 -0.97 8.81
N ILE A 22 46.35 -1.56 7.72
CA ILE A 22 45.60 -1.65 6.46
C ILE A 22 44.39 -2.57 6.64
N ILE A 23 44.57 -3.71 7.32
CA ILE A 23 43.47 -4.62 7.64
C ILE A 23 42.42 -3.91 8.50
N GLY A 24 42.82 -3.20 9.56
CA GLY A 24 41.88 -2.45 10.41
C GLY A 24 41.09 -1.39 9.65
N LEU A 25 41.74 -0.66 8.74
CA LEU A 25 41.11 0.42 7.97
C LEU A 25 40.14 -0.11 6.89
N THR A 26 40.35 -1.32 6.38
CA THR A 26 39.56 -1.86 5.26
C THR A 26 38.55 -2.90 5.69
N VAL A 27 38.90 -3.80 6.62
CA VAL A 27 38.07 -4.94 7.00
C VAL A 27 36.96 -4.55 7.95
N MET A 28 37.20 -3.65 8.91
CA MET A 28 36.14 -3.20 9.83
C MET A 28 34.98 -2.52 9.08
N PRO A 29 35.19 -1.54 8.19
CA PRO A 29 34.09 -0.91 7.46
C PRO A 29 33.30 -1.91 6.64
N ILE A 30 33.98 -2.85 5.96
CA ILE A 30 33.30 -3.89 5.16
C ILE A 30 32.48 -4.80 6.06
N ALA A 31 33.03 -5.25 7.19
CA ALA A 31 32.31 -6.09 8.14
C ALA A 31 31.07 -5.37 8.72
N PHE A 32 31.20 -4.08 9.08
CA PHE A 32 30.06 -3.27 9.52
C PHE A 32 29.01 -3.12 8.41
N THR A 33 29.42 -2.86 7.16
CA THR A 33 28.47 -2.78 6.04
C THR A 33 27.78 -4.11 5.76
N LEU A 34 28.45 -5.25 5.97
CA LEU A 34 27.84 -6.57 5.80
C LEU A 34 26.81 -6.86 6.89
N VAL A 35 27.14 -6.55 8.14
CA VAL A 35 26.25 -6.73 9.30
C VAL A 35 25.03 -5.83 9.19
N LEU A 36 25.24 -4.55 8.86
CA LEU A 36 24.13 -3.61 8.63
C LEU A 36 23.34 -4.02 7.38
N GLY A 37 24.01 -4.41 6.30
CA GLY A 37 23.36 -4.88 5.08
C GLY A 37 22.44 -6.07 5.32
N TRP A 38 22.82 -7.03 6.15
CA TRP A 38 21.97 -8.16 6.56
C TRP A 38 20.91 -7.81 7.60
N ALA A 39 21.22 -6.92 8.56
CA ALA A 39 20.26 -6.48 9.55
C ALA A 39 19.13 -5.61 8.94
N PHE A 40 19.42 -4.94 7.82
CA PHE A 40 18.47 -4.12 7.08
C PHE A 40 18.03 -4.75 5.75
N SER A 41 18.38 -6.02 5.45
CA SER A 41 17.92 -6.72 4.23
C SER A 41 16.48 -7.23 4.35
N SER A 42 15.64 -6.63 5.19
CA SER A 42 14.22 -6.89 5.17
C SER A 42 13.64 -6.31 3.88
N ASP A 43 13.37 -7.21 2.93
CA ASP A 43 12.44 -7.05 1.82
C ASP A 43 12.66 -5.77 0.98
N SER A 44 13.62 -5.83 0.04
CA SER A 44 13.65 -4.94 -1.12
C SER A 44 12.56 -5.36 -2.13
N GLY A 45 11.34 -5.57 -1.65
CA GLY A 45 10.17 -5.50 -2.49
C GLY A 45 10.04 -4.07 -3.02
N PRO A 46 9.46 -3.86 -4.19
CA PRO A 46 9.15 -2.51 -4.69
C PRO A 46 8.44 -1.67 -3.61
N ASP A 47 8.60 -0.33 -3.66
CA ASP A 47 8.09 0.70 -2.71
C ASP A 47 6.54 0.75 -2.61
N PHE A 48 5.87 -0.39 -2.69
CA PHE A 48 4.43 -0.49 -2.62
C PHE A 48 3.97 -0.61 -1.18
N VAL A 49 2.87 0.07 -0.88
CA VAL A 49 2.17 -0.09 0.39
C VAL A 49 1.22 -1.27 0.24
N ARG A 50 1.53 -2.38 0.92
CA ARG A 50 0.69 -3.58 0.92
C ARG A 50 -0.60 -3.34 1.69
N VAL A 51 -1.72 -3.74 1.08
CA VAL A 51 -3.07 -3.61 1.63
C VAL A 51 -3.79 -4.93 1.43
N ASP A 52 -4.30 -5.50 2.51
CA ASP A 52 -5.13 -6.69 2.43
C ASP A 52 -6.58 -6.27 2.16
N VAL A 53 -7.21 -6.84 1.14
CA VAL A 53 -8.60 -6.56 0.74
C VAL A 53 -9.39 -7.85 0.82
N ILE A 54 -10.47 -7.83 1.59
CA ILE A 54 -11.39 -8.95 1.73
C ILE A 54 -12.73 -8.54 1.14
N ASP A 55 -13.06 -9.14 -0.01
CA ASP A 55 -14.36 -8.99 -0.65
C ASP A 55 -15.30 -10.13 -0.24
N LEU A 56 -16.22 -9.85 0.68
CA LEU A 56 -17.25 -10.80 1.10
C LEU A 56 -18.49 -10.76 0.20
N ASP A 57 -18.61 -9.79 -0.71
CA ASP A 57 -19.73 -9.66 -1.66
C ASP A 57 -19.45 -10.43 -2.96
N GLY A 58 -18.20 -10.40 -3.43
CA GLY A 58 -17.74 -11.10 -4.63
C GLY A 58 -18.50 -10.70 -5.89
N SER A 59 -18.92 -9.43 -6.00
CA SER A 59 -19.76 -8.92 -7.07
C SER A 59 -19.00 -8.00 -8.04
N ALA A 60 -19.60 -7.72 -9.20
CA ALA A 60 -18.98 -6.80 -10.16
C ALA A 60 -18.79 -5.37 -9.58
N PRO A 61 -19.74 -4.80 -8.81
CA PRO A 61 -19.52 -3.52 -8.13
C PRO A 61 -18.40 -3.52 -7.08
N SER A 62 -18.24 -4.59 -6.29
CA SER A 62 -17.15 -4.68 -5.30
C SER A 62 -15.79 -4.79 -6.00
N ALA A 63 -15.68 -5.58 -7.07
CA ALA A 63 -14.48 -5.63 -7.90
C ALA A 63 -14.16 -4.27 -8.55
N ALA A 64 -15.17 -3.55 -9.05
CA ALA A 64 -15.00 -2.22 -9.60
C ALA A 64 -14.57 -1.17 -8.54
N PHE A 65 -14.93 -1.36 -7.28
CA PHE A 65 -14.45 -0.52 -6.18
C PHE A 65 -12.95 -0.74 -5.94
N VAL A 66 -12.50 -1.99 -5.88
CA VAL A 66 -11.07 -2.35 -5.73
C VAL A 66 -10.24 -1.79 -6.90
N GLU A 67 -10.72 -1.94 -8.13
CA GLU A 67 -10.05 -1.40 -9.31
C GLU A 67 -9.94 0.13 -9.29
N GLN A 68 -10.96 0.83 -8.75
CA GLN A 68 -10.89 2.27 -8.59
C GLN A 68 -9.84 2.71 -7.57
N ILE A 69 -9.63 1.94 -6.49
CA ILE A 69 -8.56 2.21 -5.51
C ILE A 69 -7.20 2.09 -6.21
N ARG A 70 -6.99 1.00 -6.97
CA ARG A 70 -5.78 0.78 -7.77
C ARG A 70 -5.54 1.92 -8.77
N ALA A 71 -6.58 2.37 -9.46
CA ALA A 71 -6.48 3.44 -10.45
C ALA A 71 -6.18 4.82 -9.84
N VAL A 72 -6.49 5.05 -8.56
CA VAL A 72 -6.18 6.30 -7.86
C VAL A 72 -4.72 6.33 -7.40
N ASN A 73 -4.17 5.18 -7.01
CA ASN A 73 -2.80 5.10 -6.52
C ASN A 73 -2.15 3.76 -6.91
N ASP A 74 -1.20 3.83 -7.84
CA ASP A 74 -0.41 2.71 -8.35
C ASP A 74 0.68 2.25 -7.38
N THR A 75 0.92 3.00 -6.29
CA THR A 75 1.84 2.57 -5.23
C THR A 75 1.18 1.60 -4.24
N LEU A 76 -0.11 1.29 -4.39
CA LEU A 76 -0.82 0.36 -3.51
C LEU A 76 -0.77 -1.05 -4.11
N LEU A 77 -0.38 -2.03 -3.31
CA LEU A 77 -0.46 -3.44 -3.66
C LEU A 77 -1.67 -4.06 -2.95
N LEU A 78 -2.75 -4.33 -3.69
CA LEU A 78 -4.02 -4.81 -3.16
C LEU A 78 -4.08 -6.34 -3.18
N CYS A 79 -3.93 -6.97 -2.03
CA CYS A 79 -3.92 -8.42 -1.88
C CYS A 79 -5.32 -8.97 -1.64
N PRO A 80 -5.71 -10.12 -2.23
CA PRO A 80 -4.86 -11.04 -3.01
C PRO A 80 -4.81 -10.76 -4.52
N GLU A 81 -5.62 -9.81 -5.03
CA GLU A 81 -5.78 -9.56 -6.47
C GLU A 81 -4.48 -9.17 -7.20
N ASP A 82 -3.56 -8.49 -6.51
CA ASP A 82 -2.26 -8.05 -7.04
C ASP A 82 -1.11 -9.05 -6.81
N ASP A 83 -1.39 -10.29 -6.38
CA ASP A 83 -0.38 -11.36 -6.24
C ASP A 83 0.06 -11.92 -7.61
N THR A 84 0.34 -11.02 -8.55
CA THR A 84 0.74 -11.30 -9.94
C THR A 84 2.24 -11.59 -10.07
N VAL A 85 3.04 -11.16 -9.09
CA VAL A 85 4.44 -11.51 -8.93
C VAL A 85 4.53 -12.45 -7.75
N ASP A 86 5.12 -13.62 -7.95
CA ASP A 86 5.17 -14.74 -7.00
C ASP A 86 5.62 -14.27 -5.60
N GLY A 87 4.67 -14.14 -4.67
CA GLY A 87 4.90 -13.70 -3.29
C GLY A 87 4.87 -12.19 -3.04
N ALA A 88 4.42 -11.35 -3.98
CA ALA A 88 4.30 -9.90 -3.77
C ALA A 88 3.37 -9.56 -2.59
N CYS A 89 2.33 -10.38 -2.38
CA CYS A 89 1.45 -10.26 -1.23
C CYS A 89 1.99 -10.94 0.04
N GLY A 90 3.06 -11.74 -0.07
CA GLY A 90 3.63 -12.49 1.04
C GLY A 90 2.59 -13.34 1.75
N LEU A 91 1.69 -13.96 0.99
CA LEU A 91 0.63 -14.83 1.51
C LEU A 91 1.11 -16.27 1.71
N ASP A 92 2.32 -16.64 1.24
CA ASP A 92 2.93 -17.97 1.41
C ASP A 92 2.01 -19.16 1.01
N GLY A 93 1.02 -18.91 0.15
CA GLY A 93 0.00 -19.89 -0.26
C GLY A 93 -1.22 -20.00 0.65
N ASP A 94 -1.30 -19.20 1.72
CA ASP A 94 -2.44 -19.14 2.62
C ASP A 94 -3.62 -18.38 1.99
N THR A 95 -4.84 -18.83 2.29
CA THR A 95 -6.05 -18.11 1.90
C THR A 95 -6.23 -16.90 2.82
N LEU A 96 -6.41 -15.71 2.24
CA LEU A 96 -6.63 -14.49 3.01
C LEU A 96 -8.04 -14.51 3.64
N THR A 97 -8.13 -14.87 4.92
CA THR A 97 -9.33 -14.70 5.74
C THR A 97 -9.26 -13.44 6.59
N VAL A 98 -10.38 -13.05 7.21
CA VAL A 98 -10.45 -11.88 8.09
C VAL A 98 -9.47 -12.00 9.25
N GLU A 99 -9.38 -13.18 9.86
CA GLU A 99 -8.50 -13.45 11.00
C GLU A 99 -7.02 -13.40 10.58
N VAL A 100 -6.70 -13.96 9.40
CA VAL A 100 -5.36 -13.93 8.83
C VAL A 100 -4.94 -12.50 8.50
N ALA A 101 -5.81 -11.73 7.84
CA ALA A 101 -5.52 -10.33 7.49
C ALA A 101 -5.36 -9.43 8.72
N GLN A 102 -6.18 -9.63 9.75
CA GLN A 102 -6.01 -8.92 11.03
C GLN A 102 -4.67 -9.27 11.68
N THR A 103 -4.29 -10.56 11.70
CA THR A 103 -3.00 -11.00 12.25
C THR A 103 -1.84 -10.36 11.48
N ARG A 104 -1.91 -10.36 10.14
CA ARG A 104 -0.93 -9.72 9.26
C ARG A 104 -0.81 -8.22 9.52
N LEU A 105 -1.93 -7.54 9.75
CA LEU A 105 -1.94 -6.13 10.13
C LEU A 105 -1.23 -5.94 11.48
N GLN A 106 -1.54 -6.77 12.48
CA GLN A 106 -0.90 -6.69 13.80
C GLN A 106 0.61 -6.95 13.74
N GLU A 107 1.06 -7.88 12.91
CA GLU A 107 2.47 -8.20 12.67
C GLU A 107 3.19 -7.19 11.76
N ASN A 108 2.51 -6.14 11.28
CA ASN A 108 3.03 -5.17 10.32
C ASN A 108 3.45 -5.79 8.97
N ARG A 109 2.84 -6.91 8.58
CA ARG A 109 3.05 -7.51 7.24
C ARG A 109 2.22 -6.83 6.15
N THR A 110 1.17 -6.12 6.55
CA THR A 110 0.34 -5.26 5.69
C THR A 110 0.11 -3.94 6.40
N ALA A 111 -0.07 -2.85 5.64
CA ALA A 111 -0.25 -1.51 6.20
C ALA A 111 -1.71 -1.20 6.56
N ALA A 112 -2.65 -1.85 5.86
CA ALA A 112 -4.08 -1.68 6.07
C ALA A 112 -4.87 -2.93 5.64
N LEU A 113 -6.09 -3.02 6.15
CA LEU A 113 -7.09 -4.01 5.82
C LEU A 113 -8.40 -3.31 5.43
N ILE A 114 -8.94 -3.66 4.28
CA ILE A 114 -10.26 -3.23 3.78
C ILE A 114 -11.19 -4.45 3.74
N ILE A 115 -12.38 -4.34 4.33
CA ILE A 115 -13.40 -5.39 4.28
C ILE A 115 -14.65 -4.83 3.60
N ILE A 116 -14.97 -5.41 2.44
CA ILE A 116 -16.23 -5.12 1.73
C ILE A 116 -17.26 -6.14 2.21
N PRO A 117 -18.35 -5.69 2.86
CA PRO A 117 -19.33 -6.62 3.42
C PRO A 117 -20.16 -7.30 2.34
N ALA A 118 -20.69 -8.48 2.65
CA ALA A 118 -21.71 -9.12 1.83
C ALA A 118 -22.96 -8.22 1.73
N GLY A 119 -23.53 -8.12 0.53
CA GLY A 119 -24.69 -7.24 0.26
C GLY A 119 -24.30 -5.86 -0.25
N TYR A 120 -23.01 -5.60 -0.50
CA TYR A 120 -22.53 -4.31 -1.04
C TYR A 120 -23.22 -3.93 -2.35
N ARG A 121 -23.33 -4.85 -3.33
CA ARG A 121 -24.08 -4.62 -4.57
C ARG A 121 -25.53 -4.22 -4.31
N ASP A 122 -26.19 -4.94 -3.43
CA ASP A 122 -27.63 -4.77 -3.20
C ASP A 122 -27.90 -3.44 -2.46
N ALA A 123 -27.00 -3.05 -1.55
CA ALA A 123 -27.03 -1.74 -0.92
C ALA A 123 -26.84 -0.61 -1.94
N LEU A 124 -25.88 -0.74 -2.86
CA LEU A 124 -25.70 0.22 -3.95
C LEU A 124 -26.93 0.31 -4.86
N ALA A 125 -27.54 -0.83 -5.22
CA ALA A 125 -28.72 -0.87 -6.08
C ALA A 125 -29.97 -0.26 -5.43
N THR A 126 -30.07 -0.33 -4.11
CA THR A 126 -31.19 0.21 -3.32
C THR A 126 -30.91 1.58 -2.73
N PHE A 127 -29.73 2.16 -3.00
CA PHE A 127 -29.25 3.40 -2.39
C PHE A 127 -29.25 3.35 -0.86
N ALA A 128 -29.11 2.16 -0.28
CA ALA A 128 -28.99 1.97 1.16
C ALA A 128 -27.55 2.29 1.61
N PRO A 129 -27.37 2.83 2.83
CA PRO A 129 -26.04 3.02 3.39
C PRO A 129 -25.34 1.67 3.57
N VAL A 130 -24.08 1.59 3.16
CA VAL A 130 -23.20 0.43 3.37
C VAL A 130 -21.91 0.89 4.04
N GLU A 131 -21.49 0.16 5.06
CA GLU A 131 -20.26 0.42 5.79
C GLU A 131 -19.15 -0.49 5.26
N VAL A 132 -18.04 0.10 4.80
CA VAL A 132 -16.83 -0.64 4.42
C VAL A 132 -15.84 -0.49 5.57
N ASP A 133 -15.43 -1.60 6.17
CA ASP A 133 -14.52 -1.53 7.31
C ASP A 133 -13.09 -1.27 6.83
N PHE A 134 -12.44 -0.30 7.46
CA PHE A 134 -11.05 0.04 7.22
C PHE A 134 -10.25 -0.02 8.52
N TYR A 135 -9.23 -0.86 8.54
CA TYR A 135 -8.29 -0.97 9.65
C TYR A 135 -6.89 -0.59 9.18
N SER A 136 -6.22 0.30 9.90
CA SER A 136 -4.81 0.62 9.66
C SER A 136 -4.09 0.86 10.98
N LYS A 137 -2.78 0.57 10.99
CA LYS A 137 -1.88 0.92 12.09
C LYS A 137 -1.16 2.25 11.86
N ALA A 138 -1.44 2.93 10.75
CA ALA A 138 -0.94 4.27 10.52
C ALA A 138 -1.45 5.21 11.62
N ASP A 139 -0.58 6.13 12.04
CA ASP A 139 -0.96 7.18 12.99
C ASP A 139 -2.12 7.99 12.37
N PRO A 140 -3.29 8.10 13.04
CA PRO A 140 -4.44 8.83 12.51
C PRO A 140 -4.17 10.34 12.33
N THR A 141 -3.08 10.85 12.90
CA THR A 141 -2.65 12.24 12.77
C THR A 141 -1.65 12.46 11.62
N ALA A 142 -1.13 11.38 11.04
CA ALA A 142 -0.22 11.43 9.90
C ALA A 142 -0.98 11.33 8.57
N PRO A 143 -0.60 12.09 7.52
CA PRO A 143 -1.20 11.93 6.20
C PRO A 143 -0.92 10.52 5.65
N SER A 144 -1.96 9.70 5.49
CA SER A 144 -1.86 8.37 4.89
C SER A 144 -2.27 8.44 3.41
N PRO A 145 -1.38 8.07 2.46
CA PRO A 145 -1.72 7.96 1.04
C PRO A 145 -2.90 7.00 0.78
N LEU A 146 -3.05 6.00 1.65
CA LEU A 146 -4.12 5.01 1.59
C LEU A 146 -5.49 5.62 1.90
N LEU A 147 -5.58 6.40 2.98
CA LEU A 147 -6.82 7.09 3.36
C LEU A 147 -7.22 8.10 2.28
N GLN A 148 -6.25 8.85 1.74
CA GLN A 148 -6.52 9.79 0.64
C GLN A 148 -7.06 9.08 -0.60
N SER A 149 -6.52 7.91 -0.93
CA SER A 149 -6.98 7.10 -2.06
C SER A 149 -8.40 6.56 -1.81
N LEU A 150 -8.66 6.05 -0.61
CA LEU A 150 -9.96 5.55 -0.20
C LEU A 150 -11.03 6.66 -0.23
N ASP A 151 -10.73 7.83 0.35
CA ASP A 151 -11.63 8.99 0.38
C ASP A 151 -11.97 9.46 -1.05
N ALA A 152 -10.98 9.48 -1.95
CA ALA A 152 -11.20 9.86 -3.34
C ALA A 152 -12.13 8.87 -4.07
N VAL A 153 -12.00 7.57 -3.80
CA VAL A 153 -12.88 6.54 -4.36
C VAL A 153 -14.29 6.65 -3.77
N ILE A 154 -14.42 6.79 -2.45
CA ILE A 154 -15.71 6.96 -1.78
C ILE A 154 -16.45 8.19 -2.31
N GLN A 155 -15.75 9.33 -2.45
CA GLN A 155 -16.33 10.54 -3.03
C GLN A 155 -16.82 10.29 -4.45
N ARG A 156 -16.04 9.61 -5.29
CA ARG A 156 -16.41 9.28 -6.66
C ARG A 156 -17.65 8.39 -6.72
N VAL A 157 -17.70 7.33 -5.92
CA VAL A 157 -18.86 6.41 -5.82
C VAL A 157 -20.11 7.17 -5.39
N ASN A 158 -20.01 8.00 -4.36
CA ASN A 158 -21.13 8.83 -3.89
C ASN A 158 -21.62 9.79 -4.97
N THR A 159 -20.72 10.45 -5.71
CA THR A 159 -21.13 11.34 -6.82
C THR A 159 -21.82 10.59 -7.96
N ALA A 160 -21.38 9.37 -8.28
CA ALA A 160 -22.00 8.53 -9.30
C ALA A 160 -23.41 8.05 -8.88
N MET A 161 -23.59 7.72 -7.60
CA MET A 161 -24.91 7.37 -7.05
C MET A 161 -25.90 8.54 -7.12
N VAL A 162 -25.48 9.74 -6.68
CA VAL A 162 -26.33 10.95 -6.74
C VAL A 162 -26.69 11.30 -8.18
N ALA A 163 -25.74 11.22 -9.12
CA ALA A 163 -26.01 11.47 -10.54
C ALA A 163 -27.01 10.45 -11.13
N SER A 164 -26.96 9.20 -10.68
CA SER A 164 -27.88 8.15 -11.12
C SER A 164 -29.30 8.38 -10.59
N GLU A 165 -29.44 8.79 -9.33
CA GLU A 165 -30.75 9.14 -8.74
C GLU A 165 -31.41 10.31 -9.48
N VAL A 166 -30.67 11.40 -9.71
CA VAL A 166 -31.18 12.58 -10.44
C VAL A 166 -31.51 12.23 -11.89
N GLY A 167 -30.71 11.38 -12.53
CA GLY A 167 -30.99 10.89 -13.89
C GLY A 167 -32.31 10.12 -13.98
N MET A 168 -32.60 9.24 -13.01
CA MET A 168 -33.87 8.51 -12.96
C MET A 168 -35.06 9.42 -12.65
N ASP A 169 -34.92 10.42 -11.77
CA ASP A 169 -35.99 11.41 -11.51
C ASP A 169 -36.33 12.19 -12.78
N ILE A 170 -35.32 12.68 -13.53
CA ILE A 170 -35.53 13.41 -14.78
C ILE A 170 -36.23 12.54 -15.84
N VAL A 171 -35.83 11.27 -16.00
CA VAL A 171 -36.47 10.35 -16.94
C VAL A 171 -37.93 10.10 -16.55
N SER A 172 -38.23 9.88 -15.27
CA SER A 172 -39.61 9.67 -14.80
C SER A 172 -40.50 10.89 -15.05
N ARG A 173 -39.97 12.11 -14.90
CA ARG A 173 -40.71 13.35 -15.17
C ARG A 173 -40.96 13.58 -16.66
N LEU A 174 -40.06 13.11 -17.53
CA LEU A 174 -40.25 13.19 -18.98
C LEU A 174 -41.33 12.20 -19.46
N GLU A 175 -41.39 10.99 -18.89
CA GLU A 175 -42.45 10.01 -19.20
C GLU A 175 -43.85 10.46 -18.76
N VAL A 176 -43.97 11.17 -17.63
CA VAL A 176 -45.25 11.74 -17.17
C VAL A 176 -45.72 12.93 -18.03
N SER A 177 -44.81 13.58 -18.76
CA SER A 177 -45.13 14.76 -19.58
C SER A 177 -45.53 14.47 -21.03
N ALA A 178 -45.49 13.21 -21.48
CA ALA A 178 -45.92 12.85 -22.83
C ALA A 178 -47.46 12.92 -22.93
N PRO A 179 -48.05 13.88 -23.67
CA PRO A 179 -49.49 13.95 -23.82
C PRO A 179 -49.99 12.74 -24.62
N SER A 180 -51.03 12.07 -24.11
CA SER A 180 -51.78 11.03 -24.81
C SER A 180 -52.38 11.60 -26.11
N PRO A 181 -52.35 10.83 -27.22
CA PRO A 181 -52.96 11.23 -28.49
C PRO A 181 -54.49 11.28 -28.44
#